data_AF-A0A0D1KE29-F1
#
_entry.id   AF-A0A0D1KE29-F1
#
_cell.length_a   1.000
_cell.length_b   1.000
_cell.length_c   1.000
_cell.angle_alpha   90.00
_cell.angle_beta   90.00
_cell.angle_gamma   90.00
#
_symmetry.space_group_name_H-M   'P 1'
#
loop_
_entity.id
_entity.type
_entity.pdbx_description
1 polymer ?
#
loop_
_entity_poly.entity_id
_entity_poly.type
_entity_poly.pdbx_seq_one_letter_code
_entity_poly.pdbx_strand_id
1 'polypeptide(L)'
;MTVTMRTAKGLRVDFSGYEDFSDVFKDYVMKKAINLPLWDEIAEKIEGTEHHKYMRYFTCDVDCRYDEAENESYLKVHFTGSSVLE
;
A
#
# COMPACT_ATOMS: atom_id res chain seq x y z
N MET A 1 13.59 -1.43 -0.10
CA MET A 1 13.37 0.03 -0.12
C MET A 1 11.91 0.29 0.18
N THR A 2 11.63 1.22 1.09
CA THR A 2 10.27 1.48 1.54
C THR A 2 9.87 2.89 1.13
N VAL A 3 8.69 3.05 0.52
CA VAL A 3 8.13 4.35 0.18
C VAL A 3 6.99 4.66 1.14
N THR A 4 7.15 5.73 1.90
CA THR A 4 6.11 6.21 2.80
C THR A 4 5.40 7.41 2.17
N MET A 5 4.07 7.42 2.21
CA MET A 5 3.26 8.58 1.84
C MET A 5 2.20 8.87 2.91
N ARG A 6 1.59 10.06 2.84
CA ARG A 6 0.36 10.37 3.57
C ARG A 6 -0.81 10.52 2.61
N THR A 7 -1.94 9.91 2.91
CA THR A 7 -3.18 10.06 2.13
C THR A 7 -3.78 11.46 2.30
N ALA A 8 -4.86 11.74 1.57
CA ALA A 8 -5.60 12.99 1.71
C ALA A 8 -6.19 13.21 3.12
N LYS A 9 -6.53 12.15 3.86
CA LYS A 9 -6.94 12.27 5.28
C LYS A 9 -5.77 12.31 6.27
N GLY A 10 -4.52 12.29 5.78
CA GLY A 10 -3.32 12.36 6.62
C GLY A 10 -2.83 11.02 7.18
N LEU A 11 -3.47 9.92 6.80
CA LEU A 11 -3.06 8.55 7.15
C LEU A 11 -1.71 8.24 6.51
N ARG A 12 -0.75 7.76 7.30
CA ARG A 12 0.52 7.26 6.80
C ARG A 12 0.35 5.88 6.18
N VAL A 13 0.91 5.71 4.99
CA VAL A 13 0.91 4.44 4.24
C VAL A 13 2.32 4.13 3.78
N ASP A 14 2.76 2.91 4.06
CA ASP A 14 4.12 2.44 3.88
C ASP A 14 4.14 1.30 2.87
N PHE A 15 4.71 1.56 1.69
CA PHE A 15 4.72 0.64 0.56
C PHE A 15 6.07 -0.08 0.47
N SER A 16 6.01 -1.41 0.32
CA SER A 16 7.19 -2.27 0.22
C SER A 16 6.95 -3.45 -0.74
N GLY A 17 8.03 -4.11 -1.19
CA GLY A 17 7.94 -5.29 -2.06
C GLY A 17 7.80 -4.98 -3.55
N TYR A 18 7.30 -3.80 -3.94
CA TYR A 18 7.17 -3.41 -5.35
C TYR A 18 8.52 -3.25 -6.08
N GLU A 19 9.64 -3.14 -5.35
CA GLU A 19 10.99 -2.98 -5.92
C GLU A 19 11.51 -4.24 -6.63
N ASP A 20 10.97 -5.41 -6.30
CA ASP A 20 11.33 -6.70 -6.91
C ASP A 20 10.61 -6.93 -8.25
N PHE A 21 9.61 -6.10 -8.56
CA PHE A 21 8.84 -6.17 -9.79
C PHE A 21 9.48 -5.36 -10.92
N SER A 22 8.92 -5.47 -12.13
CA SER A 22 9.37 -4.71 -13.30
C SER A 22 9.28 -3.19 -13.10
N ASP A 23 10.16 -2.43 -13.76
CA ASP A 23 10.18 -0.95 -13.70
C ASP A 23 8.83 -0.32 -14.06
N VAL A 24 8.05 -0.96 -14.94
CA VAL A 24 6.68 -0.53 -15.27
C VAL A 24 5.77 -0.59 -14.04
N PHE A 25 5.89 -1.63 -13.23
CA PHE A 25 5.12 -1.76 -12.00
C PHE A 25 5.59 -0.77 -10.94
N LYS A 26 6.91 -0.57 -10.81
CA LYS A 26 7.46 0.47 -9.92
C LYS A 26 6.92 1.85 -10.27
N ASP A 27 6.97 2.20 -11.56
CA ASP A 27 6.44 3.47 -12.08
C ASP A 27 4.93 3.59 -11.83
N TYR A 28 4.17 2.51 -12.05
CA TYR A 28 2.75 2.47 -11.75
C TYR A 28 2.46 2.68 -10.26
N VAL A 29 3.23 2.05 -9.37
CA VAL A 29 3.08 2.24 -7.93
C VAL A 29 3.33 3.70 -7.58
N MET A 30 4.49 4.23 -7.95
CA MET A 30 4.89 5.60 -7.59
C MET A 30 4.02 6.69 -8.22
N LYS A 31 3.49 6.49 -9.43
CA LYS A 31 2.65 7.49 -10.10
C LYS A 31 1.16 7.34 -9.82
N LYS A 32 0.68 6.10 -9.68
CA LYS A 32 -0.76 5.81 -9.58
C LYS A 32 -1.14 5.13 -8.28
N ALA A 33 -0.54 3.97 -7.96
CA ALA A 33 -1.04 3.14 -6.86
C ALA A 33 -0.98 3.87 -5.52
N ILE A 34 0.11 4.59 -5.21
CA ILE A 34 0.22 5.32 -3.95
C ILE A 34 -0.88 6.38 -3.79
N ASN A 35 -1.27 7.07 -4.87
CA ASN A 35 -2.28 8.14 -4.83
C ASN A 35 -3.73 7.63 -4.87
N LEU A 36 -3.96 6.32 -4.80
CA LEU A 36 -5.32 5.79 -4.83
C LEU A 36 -6.07 6.17 -3.54
N PRO A 37 -7.31 6.68 -3.63
CA PRO A 37 -8.10 7.02 -2.45
C PRO A 37 -8.50 5.79 -1.62
N LEU A 38 -8.33 4.59 -2.17
CA LEU A 38 -8.68 3.33 -1.54
C LEU A 38 -7.92 3.08 -0.22
N TRP A 39 -6.71 3.64 -0.05
CA TRP A 39 -5.92 3.39 1.16
C TRP A 39 -6.60 3.94 2.40
N ASP A 40 -7.29 5.06 2.26
CA ASP A 40 -8.14 5.62 3.31
C ASP A 40 -9.32 4.69 3.61
N GLU A 41 -10.01 4.21 2.58
CA GLU A 41 -11.14 3.29 2.75
C GLU A 41 -10.71 1.95 3.36
N ILE A 42 -9.52 1.48 3.03
CA ILE A 42 -8.93 0.27 3.59
C ILE A 42 -8.63 0.53 5.08
N ALA A 43 -7.91 1.59 5.44
CA ALA A 43 -7.61 1.89 6.84
C ALA A 43 -8.85 2.01 7.73
N GLU A 44 -9.95 2.54 7.20
CA GLU A 44 -11.21 2.64 7.94
C GLU A 44 -11.91 1.28 8.15
N LYS A 45 -11.53 0.25 7.40
CA LYS A 45 -12.16 -1.08 7.42
C LYS A 45 -11.32 -2.17 8.07
N ILE A 46 -9.99 -2.10 8.03
CA ILE A 46 -9.12 -3.15 8.58
C ILE A 46 -8.96 -3.03 10.10
N GLU A 47 -9.32 -4.08 10.82
CA GLU A 47 -8.92 -4.35 12.21
C GLU A 47 -7.89 -5.51 12.25
N GLY A 48 -6.82 -5.42 11.46
CA GLY A 48 -5.74 -6.44 11.43
C GLY A 48 -4.98 -6.53 10.10
N THR A 49 -4.29 -7.66 9.90
CA THR A 49 -3.63 -8.01 8.61
C THR A 49 -4.67 -8.62 7.67
N GLU A 50 -4.95 -7.97 6.54
CA GLU A 50 -5.84 -8.48 5.50
C GLU A 50 -5.16 -8.52 4.12
N HIS A 51 -5.41 -9.60 3.39
CA HIS A 51 -4.88 -9.78 2.04
C HIS A 51 -5.82 -9.14 1.03
N HIS A 52 -5.40 -8.04 0.40
CA HIS A 52 -6.22 -7.32 -0.57
C HIS A 52 -5.75 -7.60 -2.01
N LYS A 53 -6.67 -8.08 -2.84
CA LYS A 53 -6.48 -8.17 -4.30
C LYS A 53 -7.14 -6.98 -4.97
N TYR A 54 -6.35 -6.07 -5.56
CA TYR A 54 -6.90 -4.88 -6.20
C TYR A 54 -7.02 -5.03 -7.72
N MET A 55 -8.28 -5.05 -8.18
CA MET A 55 -8.74 -4.76 -9.55
C MET A 55 -7.87 -5.28 -10.72
N ARG A 56 -7.40 -6.54 -10.70
CA ARG A 56 -6.58 -7.16 -11.77
C ARG A 56 -5.24 -6.45 -12.06
N TYR A 57 -4.79 -5.51 -11.23
CA TYR A 57 -3.51 -4.82 -11.45
C TYR A 57 -2.44 -5.35 -10.49
N PHE A 58 -2.78 -5.58 -9.23
CA PHE A 58 -1.83 -6.10 -8.26
C PHE A 58 -2.51 -6.80 -7.09
N THR A 59 -1.70 -7.57 -6.38
CA THR A 59 -2.04 -8.20 -5.13
C THR A 59 -1.09 -7.66 -4.07
N CYS A 60 -1.63 -7.27 -2.92
CA CYS A 60 -0.85 -6.80 -1.79
C CYS A 60 -1.43 -7.29 -0.48
N ASP A 61 -0.55 -7.56 0.46
CA ASP A 61 -0.90 -7.72 1.86
C ASP A 61 -0.97 -6.33 2.51
N VAL A 62 -2.05 -6.04 3.22
CA VAL A 62 -2.22 -4.75 3.91
C VAL A 62 -2.42 -5.01 5.39
N ASP A 63 -1.63 -4.32 6.20
CA ASP A 63 -1.60 -4.50 7.64
C ASP A 63 -1.69 -3.15 8.34
N CYS A 64 -2.66 -3.00 9.24
CA CYS A 64 -2.77 -1.81 10.06
C CYS A 64 -1.86 -1.95 11.29
N ARG A 65 -0.92 -1.02 11.44
CA ARG A 65 0.05 -0.98 12.54
C ARG A 65 -0.06 0.32 13.30
N TYR A 66 0.24 0.26 14.58
CA TYR A 66 0.43 1.44 15.41
C TYR A 66 1.92 1.68 15.60
N ASP A 67 2.39 2.88 15.26
CA ASP A 67 3.74 3.33 15.55
C ASP A 67 3.75 4.01 16.92
N GLU A 68 4.38 3.37 17.91
CA GLU A 68 4.47 3.92 19.27
C GLU A 68 5.40 5.14 19.36
N ALA A 69 6.36 5.29 18.44
CA ALA A 69 7.33 6.38 18.47
C ALA A 69 6.72 7.69 17.95
N GLU A 70 5.91 7.60 16.88
CA GLU A 70 5.21 8.73 16.29
C GLU A 70 3.77 8.88 16.82
N ASN A 71 3.33 7.94 17.67
CA ASN A 71 1.99 7.88 18.27
C ASN A 71 0.88 7.97 17.19
N GLU A 72 1.09 7.29 16.06
CA GLU A 72 0.17 7.29 14.92
C GLU A 72 -0.08 5.88 14.37
N SER A 73 -1.29 5.62 13.91
CA SER A 73 -1.60 4.43 13.13
C SER A 73 -1.21 4.63 11.67
N TYR A 74 -0.62 3.61 11.07
CA TYR A 74 -0.23 3.60 9.67
C TYR A 74 -0.59 2.27 9.01
N LEU A 75 -0.78 2.33 7.69
CA LEU A 75 -0.95 1.14 6.87
C LEU A 75 0.38 0.68 6.31
N LYS A 76 0.65 -0.61 6.41
CA LYS A 76 1.77 -1.25 5.76
C LYS A 76 1.25 -2.07 4.58
N VAL A 77 1.65 -1.69 3.38
CA VAL A 77 1.25 -2.32 2.12
C VAL A 77 2.47 -3.06 1.55
N HIS A 78 2.37 -4.38 1.49
CA HIS A 78 3.40 -5.23 0.90
C HIS A 78 2.90 -5.84 -0.40
N PHE A 79 3.48 -5.46 -1.52
CA PHE A 79 3.08 -6.01 -2.82
C PHE A 79 3.57 -7.45 -2.96
N THR A 80 2.63 -8.38 -3.14
CA THR A 80 2.89 -9.84 -3.24
C THR A 80 2.70 -10.37 -4.66
N GLY A 81 2.09 -9.59 -5.55
CA GLY A 81 1.95 -9.94 -6.96
C GLY A 81 1.59 -8.74 -7.84
N SER A 82 1.98 -8.81 -9.10
CA SER A 82 1.58 -7.83 -10.11
C SER A 82 0.91 -8.54 -11.28
N SER A 83 -0.25 -8.03 -11.68
CA SER A 83 -0.94 -8.39 -12.92
C SER A 83 -0.87 -7.25 -13.96
N VAL A 84 -0.13 -6.17 -13.66
CA VAL A 84 0.15 -5.05 -14.58
C VAL A 84 0.90 -5.49 -15.86
N LEU A 85 1.36 -6.75 -15.95
CA LEU A 85 2.21 -7.27 -17.03
C LEU A 85 1.89 -8.72 -17.46
N GLU A 86 0.65 -9.19 -17.30
CA GLU A 86 0.17 -10.39 -18.03
C GLU A 86 -0.70 -10.01 -19.25
#